data_AF-A0A2H0XDK9-F1
#
_entry.id   AF-A0A2H0XDK9-F1
#
_cell.length_a   1.000
_cell.length_b   1.000
_cell.length_c   1.000
_cell.angle_alpha   90.00
_cell.angle_beta   90.00
_cell.angle_gamma   90.00
#
_symmetry.space_group_name_H-M   'P 1'
#
loop_
_entity.id
_entity.type
_entity.pdbx_description
1 polymer ?
#
loop_
_entity_poly.entity_id
_entity_poly.type
_entity_poly.pdbx_seq_one_letter_code
_entity_poly.pdbx_strand_id
1 'polypeptide(L)'
;MAKGKNKAGWCGNRLFRRNLSSYLKKELNSGKSKVLENLRMVDSQSNILIQMVDMIAGSIRRSYEKGKTDRLDYRKIIKNKIENCWEFK
;
A
#
# COMPACT_ATOMS: atom_id res chain seq x y z
N MET A 1 36.31 1.19 10.65
CA MET A 1 35.67 1.96 9.56
C MET A 1 34.36 1.26 9.18
N ALA A 2 33.25 1.57 9.86
CA ALA A 2 31.96 0.92 9.59
C ALA A 2 31.13 1.84 8.66
N LYS A 3 30.96 1.44 7.39
CA LYS A 3 30.10 2.15 6.44
C LYS A 3 28.63 1.85 6.78
N GLY A 4 27.99 2.76 7.53
CA GLY A 4 26.55 2.75 7.74
C GLY A 4 25.82 2.98 6.42
N LYS A 5 25.11 1.96 5.91
CA LYS A 5 24.26 2.07 4.72
C LYS A 5 22.98 2.85 5.08
N ASN A 6 23.07 4.19 5.11
CA ASN A 6 21.87 5.03 5.21
C ASN A 6 21.18 5.10 3.83
N LYS A 7 20.45 4.05 3.45
CA LYS A 7 19.46 4.14 2.36
C LYS A 7 18.21 4.86 2.90
N ALA A 8 18.32 6.16 3.13
CA ALA A 8 17.14 7.00 3.35
C ALA A 8 16.49 7.26 1.99
N GLY A 9 15.57 6.40 1.57
CA GLY A 9 14.63 6.74 0.50
C GLY A 9 13.84 8.00 0.88
N TRP A 10 13.27 8.70 -0.10
CA TRP A 10 12.55 9.97 0.09
C TRP A 10 11.44 9.89 1.18
N CYS A 11 10.80 8.72 1.35
CA CYS A 11 9.79 8.46 2.39
C CYS A 11 10.34 8.25 3.82
N GLY A 12 11.66 8.16 3.99
CA GLY A 12 12.33 7.98 5.29
C GLY A 12 12.55 9.28 6.05
N ASN A 13 12.45 10.44 5.40
CA ASN A 13 12.72 11.73 6.02
C ASN A 13 11.61 12.11 7.02
N ARG A 14 11.99 12.44 8.26
CA ARG A 14 11.08 12.89 9.34
C ARG A 14 10.23 14.09 8.93
N LEU A 15 10.80 15.04 8.18
CA LEU A 15 10.10 16.23 7.72
C LEU A 15 8.98 15.86 6.73
N PHE A 16 9.28 14.99 5.78
CA PHE A 16 8.30 14.49 4.81
C PHE A 16 7.13 13.78 5.50
N ARG A 17 7.44 12.85 6.43
CA ARG A 17 6.44 12.12 7.23
C ARG A 17 5.50 13.06 7.98
N ARG A 18 6.07 14.08 8.63
CA ARG A 18 5.30 15.07 9.39
C ARG A 18 4.38 15.88 8.48
N ASN A 19 4.93 16.41 7.38
CA ASN A 19 4.18 17.27 6.48
C ASN A 19 3.05 16.50 5.78
N LEU A 20 3.31 15.27 5.31
CA LEU A 20 2.29 14.43 4.71
C LEU A 20 1.18 14.07 5.70
N SER A 21 1.54 13.67 6.92
CA SER A 21 0.55 13.32 7.94
C SER A 21 -0.34 14.52 8.31
N SER A 22 0.26 15.70 8.47
CA SER A 22 -0.48 16.93 8.75
C SER A 22 -1.41 17.31 7.61
N TYR A 23 -0.91 17.23 6.37
CA TYR A 23 -1.69 17.54 5.18
C TYR A 23 -2.89 16.60 5.05
N LEU A 24 -2.67 15.28 5.06
CA LEU A 24 -3.75 14.31 4.92
C LEU A 24 -4.78 14.39 6.05
N LYS A 25 -4.34 14.62 7.29
CA LYS A 25 -5.30 14.82 8.40
C LYS A 25 -6.13 16.07 8.20
N LYS A 26 -5.58 17.15 7.65
CA LYS A 26 -6.31 18.39 7.37
C LYS A 26 -7.34 18.21 6.25
N GLU A 27 -6.96 17.52 5.18
CA GLU A 27 -7.83 17.34 4.01
C GLU A 27 -8.91 16.27 4.25
N LEU A 28 -8.59 15.20 4.99
CA LEU A 28 -9.48 14.06 5.16
C LEU A 28 -10.33 14.12 6.44
N ASN A 29 -9.91 14.89 7.44
CA ASN A 29 -10.72 15.09 8.64
C ASN A 29 -11.39 16.46 8.57
N SER A 30 -12.71 16.45 8.37
CA SER A 30 -13.56 17.64 8.48
C SER A 30 -14.25 17.67 9.84
N GLY A 31 -14.84 18.80 10.22
CA GLY A 31 -15.53 18.95 11.51
C GLY A 31 -16.67 17.94 11.76
N LYS A 32 -17.16 17.26 10.71
CA LYS A 32 -18.23 16.24 10.80
C LYS A 32 -17.77 14.81 10.53
N SER A 33 -16.55 14.60 10.04
CA SER A 33 -16.05 13.28 9.66
C SER A 33 -14.55 13.16 9.88
N LYS A 34 -14.15 12.14 10.65
CA LYS A 34 -12.75 11.79 10.90
C LYS A 34 -12.43 10.51 10.13
N VAL A 35 -11.95 10.67 8.90
CA VAL A 35 -11.62 9.55 7.99
C VAL A 35 -10.24 8.96 8.31
N LEU A 36 -9.27 9.80 8.69
CA LEU A 36 -7.88 9.37 8.91
C LEU A 36 -7.47 9.61 10.37
N GLU A 37 -7.45 8.54 11.15
CA GLU A 37 -7.00 8.59 12.55
C GLU A 37 -5.49 8.49 12.69
N ASN A 38 -4.88 7.45 12.10
CA ASN A 38 -3.47 7.15 12.25
C ASN A 38 -2.82 6.90 10.88
N LEU A 39 -1.67 7.53 10.67
CA LEU A 39 -0.83 7.33 9.49
C LEU A 39 0.57 6.91 9.95
N ARG A 40 0.98 5.71 9.53
CA ARG A 40 2.31 5.16 9.82
C ARG A 40 3.04 4.83 8.52
N MET A 41 4.29 5.27 8.42
CA MET A 41 5.21 4.80 7.39
C MET A 41 6.08 3.70 7.97
N VAL A 42 6.00 2.51 7.37
CA VAL A 42 6.68 1.30 7.84
C VAL A 42 7.56 0.78 6.69
N ASP A 43 8.71 0.20 7.02
CA ASP A 43 9.53 -0.49 6.03
C ASP A 43 8.88 -1.83 5.64
N SER A 44 8.45 -1.93 4.38
CA SER A 44 7.80 -3.13 3.87
C SER A 44 8.75 -4.32 3.83
N GLN A 45 10.07 -4.12 3.69
CA GLN A 45 11.03 -5.23 3.66
C GLN A 45 11.09 -6.00 4.98
N SER A 46 10.77 -5.34 6.08
CA SER A 46 10.74 -5.91 7.43
C SER A 46 9.36 -6.43 7.86
N ASN A 47 8.31 -6.24 7.05
CA ASN A 47 6.94 -6.54 7.43
C ASN A 47 6.23 -7.47 6.43
N ILE A 48 6.08 -8.73 6.82
CA ILE A 48 5.50 -9.78 5.96
C ILE A 48 4.02 -9.54 5.62
N LEU A 49 3.25 -8.89 6.50
CA LEU A 49 1.84 -8.60 6.24
C LEU A 49 1.71 -7.53 5.15
N ILE A 50 2.55 -6.50 5.19
CA ILE A 50 2.57 -5.46 4.14
C ILE A 50 2.95 -6.10 2.79
N GLN A 51 3.99 -6.94 2.77
CA GLN A 51 4.38 -7.66 1.54
C GLN A 51 3.26 -8.56 1.01
N MET A 52 2.55 -9.27 1.89
CA MET A 52 1.43 -10.10 1.50
C MET A 52 0.29 -9.27 0.89
N VAL A 53 -0.02 -8.11 1.47
CA VAL A 53 -0.98 -7.17 0.90
C VAL A 53 -0.55 -6.71 -0.49
N ASP A 54 0.73 -6.37 -0.68
CA ASP A 54 1.27 -5.99 -1.99
C ASP A 54 1.12 -7.13 -3.02
N MET A 55 1.37 -8.38 -2.61
CA MET A 55 1.18 -9.56 -3.47
C MET A 55 -0.29 -9.76 -3.87
N ILE A 56 -1.23 -9.60 -2.93
CA ILE A 56 -2.67 -9.72 -3.19
C ILE A 56 -3.12 -8.61 -4.16
N ALA A 57 -2.75 -7.36 -3.87
CA ALA A 57 -3.08 -6.22 -4.72
C ALA A 57 -2.48 -6.38 -6.13
N GLY A 58 -1.23 -6.83 -6.22
CA GLY A 58 -0.56 -7.13 -7.49
C GLY A 58 -1.25 -8.26 -8.26
N SER A 59 -1.69 -9.31 -7.58
CA SER A 59 -2.45 -10.42 -8.19
C SER A 59 -3.79 -9.96 -8.77
N ILE A 60 -4.52 -9.11 -8.04
CA ILE A 60 -5.77 -8.51 -8.52
C ILE A 60 -5.48 -7.63 -9.74
N ARG A 61 -4.50 -6.70 -9.66
CA ARG A 61 -4.13 -5.83 -10.78
C ARG A 61 -3.78 -6.62 -12.03
N ARG A 62 -2.92 -7.63 -11.88
CA ARG A 62 -2.45 -8.48 -12.97
C ARG A 62 -3.60 -9.20 -13.67
N SER A 63 -4.69 -9.53 -12.96
CA SER A 63 -5.87 -10.15 -13.57
C SER A 63 -6.55 -9.30 -14.65
N TYR A 64 -6.37 -7.98 -14.60
CA TYR A 64 -6.85 -7.04 -15.60
C TYR A 64 -5.87 -6.80 -16.76
N GLU A 65 -4.63 -7.29 -16.67
CA GLU A 65 -3.62 -7.14 -17.74
C GLU A 65 -3.88 -8.16 -18.86
N LYS A 66 -4.63 -7.74 -19.91
CA LYS A 66 -5.08 -8.60 -21.02
C LYS A 66 -3.95 -9.33 -21.77
N GLY A 67 -2.73 -8.82 -21.74
CA GLY A 67 -1.56 -9.39 -22.43
C GLY A 67 -0.85 -10.54 -21.70
N LYS A 68 -1.33 -10.95 -20.51
CA LYS A 68 -0.72 -12.03 -19.72
C LYS A 68 -1.60 -13.29 -19.78
N THR A 69 -1.00 -14.41 -20.17
CA THR A 69 -1.69 -15.71 -20.29
C THR A 69 -2.14 -16.24 -18.93
N ASP A 70 -1.33 -16.03 -17.89
CA ASP A 70 -1.57 -16.47 -16.51
C ASP A 70 -2.37 -15.48 -15.66
N ARG A 71 -2.94 -14.43 -16.27
CA ARG A 71 -3.56 -13.30 -15.54
C ARG A 71 -4.65 -13.73 -14.57
N LEU A 72 -5.44 -14.75 -14.94
CA LEU A 72 -6.56 -15.20 -14.11
C LEU A 72 -6.13 -16.17 -13.00
N ASP A 73 -4.96 -16.78 -13.10
CA ASP A 73 -4.59 -17.89 -12.22
C ASP A 73 -4.31 -17.43 -10.80
N TYR A 74 -3.61 -16.30 -10.64
CA TYR A 74 -3.38 -15.70 -9.32
C TYR A 74 -4.68 -15.27 -8.64
N ARG A 75 -5.62 -14.69 -9.41
CA ARG A 75 -6.93 -14.27 -8.86
C ARG A 75 -7.79 -15.47 -8.46
N LYS A 76 -7.70 -16.60 -9.18
CA LYS A 76 -8.41 -17.84 -8.80
C LYS A 76 -7.97 -18.33 -7.42
N ILE A 77 -6.67 -18.27 -7.11
CA ILE A 77 -6.12 -18.73 -5.82
C ILE A 77 -6.74 -17.96 -4.65
N ILE A 78 -6.86 -16.63 -4.77
CA ILE A 78 -7.37 -15.76 -3.70
C ILE A 78 -8.89 -15.53 -3.78
N LYS A 79 -9.57 -16.08 -4.79
CA LYS A 79 -10.98 -15.77 -5.09
C LYS A 79 -11.90 -15.94 -3.88
N ASN A 80 -11.72 -17.03 -3.13
CA ASN A 80 -12.55 -17.37 -1.97
C ASN A 80 -12.30 -16.46 -0.75
N LYS A 81 -11.34 -15.54 -0.83
CA LYS A 81 -11.01 -14.55 0.19
C LYS A 81 -11.37 -13.12 -0.22
N ILE A 82 -11.86 -12.93 -1.45
CA ILE A 82 -12.30 -11.61 -1.93
C ILE A 82 -13.78 -11.45 -1.60
N GLU A 83 -14.08 -10.61 -0.61
CA GLU A 83 -15.46 -10.27 -0.24
C GLU A 83 -15.96 -9.03 -0.99
N ASN A 84 -15.11 -8.01 -1.11
CA ASN A 84 -15.43 -6.75 -1.76
C ASN A 84 -14.24 -6.27 -2.61
N CYS A 85 -14.45 -6.19 -3.93
CA CYS A 85 -13.47 -5.69 -4.88
C CYS A 85 -14.18 -4.83 -5.91
N TRP A 86 -13.76 -3.58 -6.07
CA TRP A 86 -14.30 -2.69 -7.09
C TRP A 86 -13.64 -2.96 -8.44
N GLU A 87 -14.49 -3.25 -9.42
CA GLU A 87 -14.06 -3.45 -10.80
C GLU A 87 -14.30 -2.17 -11.59
N PHE A 88 -13.22 -1.52 -12.00
CA PHE A 88 -13.28 -0.34 -12.86
C PHE A 88 -13.24 -0.82 -14.32
N LYS A 89 -14.23 -0.39 -15.12
CA LYS A 89 -14.35 -0.72 -16.54
C LYS A 89 -13.70 0.35 -17.41
#